data_AF-A7T8C1-F1
#
_entry.id   AF-A7T8C1-F1
#
_cell.length_a   1.000
_cell.length_b   1.000
_cell.length_c   1.000
_cell.angle_alpha   90.00
_cell.angle_beta   90.00
_cell.angle_gamma   90.00
#
_symmetry.space_group_name_H-M   'P 1'
#
loop_
_entity.id
_entity.type
_entity.pdbx_description
1 polymer ?
#
loop_
_entity_poly.entity_id
_entity_poly.type
_entity_poly.pdbx_seq_one_letter_code
_entity_poly.pdbx_strand_id
1 'polypeptide(L)'
;GYGHLAPLTTIGRILCMFYALVGIPLTGLTLRSIGNRVSEGLSTLIKSCDRRFYNRETEKLEIKTAVLAFIILLLIIFLPAGGFHLIEKWEYIESVYFCFITLTTIGFGDFV
;
A
#
# COMPACT_ATOMS: atom_id res chain seq x y z
N GLY A 1 9.20 -0.84 9.30
CA GLY A 1 9.81 -0.73 10.63
C GLY A 1 10.62 0.53 10.64
N TYR A 2 10.03 1.63 11.09
CA TYR A 2 10.61 2.97 10.91
C TYR A 2 11.92 3.20 11.69
N GLY A 3 12.19 2.43 12.74
CA GLY A 3 13.47 2.51 13.45
C GLY A 3 13.66 3.74 14.35
N HIS A 4 12.79 4.75 14.28
CA HIS A 4 12.81 5.91 15.18
C HIS A 4 12.62 5.54 16.66
N LEU A 5 11.97 4.39 16.94
CA LEU A 5 11.87 3.77 18.25
C LEU A 5 12.26 2.29 18.16
N ALA A 6 13.07 1.82 19.11
CA ALA A 6 13.58 0.45 19.14
C ALA A 6 13.69 -0.11 20.58
N PRO A 7 13.53 -1.42 20.79
CA PRO A 7 13.63 -2.02 22.11
C PRO A 7 15.06 -1.94 22.66
N LEU A 8 15.21 -1.27 23.80
CA LEU A 8 16.50 -1.11 24.49
C LEU A 8 16.82 -2.29 25.41
N THR A 9 15.80 -2.96 25.98
CA THR A 9 15.98 -4.07 26.93
C THR A 9 16.22 -5.41 26.21
N THR A 10 17.03 -6.28 26.82
CA THR A 10 17.30 -7.63 26.29
C THR A 10 16.02 -8.44 26.10
N ILE A 11 15.12 -8.39 27.09
CA ILE A 11 13.82 -9.08 27.03
C ILE A 11 12.98 -8.52 25.87
N GLY A 12 12.90 -7.20 25.72
CA GLY A 12 12.16 -6.56 24.62
C GLY A 12 12.70 -6.95 23.24
N ARG A 13 14.03 -7.09 23.08
CA ARG A 13 14.66 -7.55 21.84
C ARG A 13 14.29 -9.01 21.52
N ILE A 14 14.33 -9.90 22.51
CA ILE A 14 13.96 -11.31 22.33
C ILE A 14 12.47 -11.44 21.95
N LEU A 15 11.58 -10.72 22.65
CA LEU A 15 10.16 -10.71 22.32
C LEU A 15 9.91 -10.17 20.90
N CYS A 16 10.62 -9.11 20.49
CA CYS A 16 10.54 -8.55 19.15
C CYS A 16 10.94 -9.58 18.07
N MET A 17 11.99 -10.39 18.31
CA MET A 17 12.40 -11.45 17.38
C MET A 17 11.30 -12.49 17.16
N PHE A 18 10.68 -12.99 18.23
CA PHE A 18 9.58 -13.96 18.12
C PHE A 18 8.33 -13.35 17.46
N TYR A 19 8.00 -12.10 17.80
CA TYR A 19 6.91 -11.38 17.17
C TYR A 19 7.12 -11.23 15.67
N ALA A 20 8.32 -10.81 15.24
CA ALA A 20 8.64 -10.65 13.82
C ALA A 20 8.63 -11.99 13.07
N LEU A 21 9.14 -13.06 13.69
CA LEU A 21 9.19 -14.41 13.10
C LEU A 21 7.80 -14.92 12.70
N VAL A 22 6.78 -14.66 13.53
CA VAL A 22 5.39 -15.07 13.24
C VAL A 22 4.65 -14.01 12.42
N GLY A 23 4.89 -12.73 12.72
CA GLY A 23 4.19 -11.61 12.12
C GLY A 23 4.49 -11.44 10.63
N ILE A 24 5.76 -11.51 10.21
CA ILE A 24 6.15 -11.28 8.80
C ILE A 24 5.49 -12.31 7.85
N PRO A 25 5.54 -13.63 8.10
CA PRO A 25 4.83 -14.60 7.28
C PRO A 25 3.31 -14.37 7.26
N LEU A 26 2.71 -14.08 8.42
CA LEU A 26 1.27 -13.83 8.52
C LEU A 26 0.87 -12.60 7.70
N THR A 27 1.60 -11.49 7.83
CA THR A 27 1.41 -10.28 7.02
C THR A 27 1.57 -10.59 5.53
N GLY A 28 2.54 -11.42 5.13
CA GLY A 28 2.68 -11.84 3.73
C GLY A 28 1.45 -12.60 3.21
N LEU A 29 0.89 -13.51 4.01
CA LEU A 29 -0.32 -14.26 3.67
C LEU A 29 -1.55 -13.36 3.57
N THR A 30 -1.72 -12.42 4.50
CA THR A 30 -2.84 -11.47 4.47
C THR A 30 -2.73 -10.51 3.30
N LEU A 31 -1.53 -9.99 3.01
CA LEU A 31 -1.27 -9.16 1.83
C LEU A 31 -1.61 -9.90 0.53
N ARG A 32 -1.23 -11.19 0.41
CA ARG A 32 -1.63 -12.01 -0.73
C ARG A 32 -3.16 -12.15 -0.84
N SER A 33 -3.84 -12.46 0.26
CA SER A 33 -5.29 -12.60 0.27
C SER A 33 -6.01 -11.29 -0.11
N ILE A 34 -5.54 -10.17 0.42
CA ILE A 34 -6.09 -8.84 0.11
C ILE A 34 -5.81 -8.50 -1.36
N GLY A 35 -4.59 -8.72 -1.83
CA GLY A 35 -4.19 -8.48 -3.22
C GLY A 35 -5.06 -9.23 -4.22
N ASN A 36 -5.38 -10.51 -3.96
CA ASN A 36 -6.29 -11.29 -4.79
C ASN A 36 -7.70 -10.69 -4.81
N ARG A 37 -8.25 -10.34 -3.64
CA ARG A 37 -9.59 -9.71 -3.55
C ARG A 37 -9.66 -8.37 -4.26
N VAL A 38 -8.60 -7.55 -4.14
CA VAL A 38 -8.49 -6.27 -4.85
C VAL A 38 -8.45 -6.53 -6.36
N SER A 39 -7.61 -7.45 -6.84
CA SER A 39 -7.50 -7.77 -8.26
C SER A 39 -8.83 -8.25 -8.86
N GLU A 40 -9.52 -9.16 -8.18
CA GLU A 40 -10.86 -9.65 -8.57
C GLU A 40 -11.89 -8.52 -8.58
N GLY A 41 -11.86 -7.65 -7.57
CA GLY A 41 -12.70 -6.46 -7.48
C GLY A 41 -12.47 -5.51 -8.65
N LEU A 42 -11.21 -5.17 -8.95
CA LEU A 42 -10.84 -4.32 -10.08
C LEU A 42 -11.25 -4.92 -11.43
N SER A 43 -10.98 -6.21 -11.63
CA SER A 43 -11.40 -6.93 -12.83
C SER A 43 -12.92 -6.93 -13.01
N THR A 44 -13.67 -7.11 -11.92
CA THR A 44 -15.14 -7.07 -11.95
C THR A 44 -15.68 -5.68 -12.25
N LEU A 45 -15.05 -4.63 -11.71
CA LEU A 45 -15.38 -3.24 -12.02
C LEU A 45 -15.12 -2.92 -13.49
N ILE A 46 -13.97 -3.33 -14.04
CA ILE A 46 -13.63 -3.12 -15.45
C ILE A 46 -14.64 -3.83 -16.35
N LYS A 47 -14.96 -5.11 -16.09
CA LYS A 47 -15.98 -5.87 -16.83
C LYS A 47 -17.34 -5.18 -16.77
N SER A 48 -17.75 -4.73 -15.59
CA SER A 48 -19.03 -4.04 -15.39
C SER A 48 -19.07 -2.72 -16.16
N CYS A 49 -17.96 -1.97 -16.19
CA CYS A 49 -17.86 -0.71 -16.90
C CYS A 49 -17.87 -0.90 -18.42
N ASP A 50 -17.06 -1.81 -18.96
CA ASP A 50 -17.01 -2.09 -20.40
C ASP A 50 -18.35 -2.64 -20.92
N ARG A 51 -19.02 -3.50 -20.15
CA ARG A 51 -20.35 -4.00 -20.51
C ARG A 51 -21.40 -2.90 -20.45
N ARG A 52 -21.36 -2.03 -19.44
CA ARG A 52 -22.34 -0.94 -19.27
C ARG A 52 -22.19 0.17 -20.30
N PHE A 53 -20.97 0.55 -20.65
CA PHE A 53 -20.72 1.68 -21.56
C PHE A 53 -20.56 1.27 -23.02
N TYR A 54 -19.89 0.15 -23.30
CA TYR A 54 -19.54 -0.26 -24.65
C TYR A 54 -20.28 -1.52 -25.13
N ASN A 55 -21.05 -2.18 -24.25
CA ASN A 55 -21.78 -3.41 -24.53
C ASN A 55 -20.93 -4.48 -25.26
N ARG A 56 -19.63 -4.54 -24.94
CA ARG A 56 -18.63 -5.43 -25.55
C ARG A 56 -17.95 -6.32 -24.51
N GLU A 57 -17.39 -7.44 -24.96
CA GLU A 57 -16.49 -8.23 -24.13
C GLU A 57 -15.16 -7.52 -23.90
N THR A 58 -14.58 -7.72 -22.71
CA THR A 58 -13.41 -7.01 -22.24
C THR A 58 -12.14 -7.59 -22.86
N GLU A 59 -11.60 -6.97 -23.91
CA GLU A 59 -10.30 -7.36 -24.46
C GLU A 59 -9.15 -6.95 -23.51
N LYS A 60 -8.14 -7.81 -23.37
CA LYS A 60 -6.91 -7.57 -22.58
C LYS A 60 -7.18 -7.17 -21.11
N LEU A 61 -8.06 -7.89 -20.44
CA LEU A 61 -8.45 -7.63 -19.04
C LEU A 61 -7.26 -7.52 -18.07
N GLU A 62 -6.26 -8.38 -18.20
CA GLU A 62 -5.08 -8.38 -17.32
C GLU A 62 -4.32 -7.05 -17.40
N ILE A 63 -4.09 -6.55 -18.61
CA ILE A 63 -3.42 -5.25 -18.84
C ILE A 63 -4.26 -4.12 -18.28
N LYS A 64 -5.58 -4.10 -18.55
CA LYS A 64 -6.48 -3.06 -18.00
C LYS A 64 -6.48 -3.05 -16.47
N THR A 65 -6.46 -4.23 -15.85
CA THR A 65 -6.43 -4.38 -14.39
C THR A 65 -5.10 -3.90 -13.83
N ALA A 66 -3.98 -4.25 -14.46
CA ALA A 66 -2.65 -3.78 -14.07
C ALA A 66 -2.51 -2.25 -14.19
N VAL A 67 -3.00 -1.65 -15.29
CA VAL A 67 -3.00 -0.20 -15.48
C VAL A 67 -3.86 0.49 -14.42
N LEU A 68 -5.06 -0.03 -14.14
CA LEU A 68 -5.93 0.54 -13.11
C LEU A 68 -5.30 0.42 -11.71
N ALA A 69 -4.69 -0.72 -11.39
CA ALA A 69 -3.97 -0.92 -10.14
C ALA A 69 -2.80 0.07 -10.00
N PHE A 70 -2.07 0.34 -11.08
CA PHE A 70 -0.99 1.34 -11.09
C PHE A 70 -1.53 2.77 -10.88
N ILE A 71 -2.64 3.14 -11.51
CA ILE A 71 -3.29 4.43 -11.29
C ILE A 71 -3.74 4.56 -9.83
N ILE A 72 -4.33 3.52 -9.26
CA ILE A 72 -4.70 3.49 -7.84
C ILE A 72 -3.46 3.64 -6.95
N LEU A 73 -2.35 2.97 -7.28
CA LEU A 73 -1.08 3.13 -6.55
C LEU A 73 -0.60 4.59 -6.54
N LEU A 74 -0.68 5.30 -7.67
CA LEU A 74 -0.35 6.72 -7.71
C LEU A 74 -1.33 7.54 -6.85
N LEU A 75 -2.62 7.26 -6.92
CA LEU A 75 -3.62 7.95 -6.10
C LEU A 75 -3.38 7.75 -4.60
N ILE A 76 -3.03 6.55 -4.14
CA ILE A 76 -2.73 6.31 -2.72
C ILE A 76 -1.42 6.98 -2.26
N ILE A 77 -0.56 7.40 -3.18
CA ILE A 77 0.65 8.17 -2.86
C ILE A 77 0.31 9.67 -2.80
N PHE A 78 -0.27 10.23 -3.86
CA PHE A 78 -0.44 11.67 -4.02
C PHE A 78 -1.64 12.25 -3.25
N LEU A 79 -2.74 11.49 -3.11
CA LEU A 79 -3.95 11.99 -2.45
C LEU A 79 -3.76 12.13 -0.93
N PRO A 80 -3.25 11.12 -0.19
CA PRO A 80 -2.98 11.26 1.24
C PRO A 80 -1.89 12.29 1.55
N ALA A 81 -0.93 12.51 0.65
CA ALA A 81 0.10 13.54 0.82
C ALA A 81 -0.49 14.95 1.03
N GLY A 82 -1.63 15.25 0.42
CA GLY A 82 -2.35 16.51 0.68
C GLY A 82 -2.88 16.59 2.11
N GLY A 83 -3.34 15.47 2.68
CA GLY A 83 -3.75 15.39 4.08
C GLY A 83 -2.57 15.57 5.04
N PHE A 84 -1.47 14.87 4.80
CA PHE A 84 -0.25 14.99 5.62
C PHE A 84 0.34 16.40 5.59
N HIS A 85 0.33 17.05 4.43
CA HIS A 85 0.74 18.46 4.31
C HIS A 85 -0.05 19.38 5.26
N LEU A 86 -1.36 19.17 5.37
CA LEU A 86 -2.23 20.01 6.20
C LEU A 86 -2.12 19.68 7.70
N ILE A 87 -1.98 18.41 8.04
CA ILE A 87 -1.97 17.94 9.43
C ILE A 87 -0.59 18.14 10.06
N GLU A 88 0.45 17.65 9.39
CA GLU A 88 1.83 17.65 9.91
C GLU A 88 2.60 18.92 9.56
N LYS A 89 2.04 19.77 8.69
CA LYS A 89 2.65 21.03 8.21
C LYS A 89 4.00 20.83 7.51
N TRP A 90 4.28 19.61 7.04
CA TRP A 90 5.41 19.31 6.16
C TRP A 90 5.20 19.93 4.80
N GLU A 91 6.26 20.13 4.03
CA GLU A 91 6.09 20.47 2.61
C GLU A 91 5.36 19.33 1.88
N TYR A 92 4.61 19.67 0.82
CA TYR A 92 3.86 18.66 0.07
C TYR A 92 4.80 17.57 -0.49
N ILE A 93 6.00 17.95 -0.92
CA ILE A 93 7.00 16.99 -1.43
C ILE A 93 7.49 16.02 -0.34
N GLU A 94 7.66 16.49 0.89
CA GLU A 94 8.02 15.66 2.05
C GLU A 94 6.88 14.69 2.39
N SER A 95 5.63 15.14 2.27
CA SER A 95 4.44 14.31 2.45
C SER A 95 4.33 13.21 1.39
N VAL A 96 4.65 13.52 0.12
CA VAL A 96 4.72 12.52 -0.96
C VAL A 96 5.86 11.53 -0.70
N TYR A 97 7.02 12.02 -0.28
CA TYR A 97 8.17 11.20 0.10
C TYR A 97 7.80 10.23 1.24
N PHE A 98 7.14 10.73 2.29
CA PHE A 98 6.64 9.93 3.40
C PHE A 98 5.70 8.81 2.94
N CYS A 99 4.70 9.12 2.09
CA CYS A 99 3.80 8.12 1.52
C CYS A 99 4.58 7.05 0.73
N PHE A 100 5.56 7.46 -0.08
CA PHE A 100 6.36 6.55 -0.89
C PHE A 100 7.20 5.59 -0.04
N ILE A 101 7.99 6.09 0.91
CA ILE A 101 8.86 5.25 1.77
C ILE A 101 8.04 4.32 2.67
N THR A 102 6.83 4.74 3.03
CA THR A 102 5.88 3.94 3.82
C THR A 102 5.29 2.79 3.01
N LEU A 103 4.74 3.09 1.83
CA LEU A 103 4.09 2.09 0.98
C LEU A 103 5.07 1.09 0.36
N THR A 104 6.29 1.53 0.06
CA THR A 104 7.37 0.65 -0.40
C THR A 104 8.00 -0.16 0.74
N THR A 105 7.57 0.08 1.98
CA THR A 105 8.08 -0.56 3.21
C THR A 105 9.56 -0.31 3.51
N ILE A 106 10.18 0.68 2.86
CA ILE A 106 11.54 1.15 3.16
C ILE A 106 11.58 1.70 4.59
N GLY A 107 10.68 2.63 4.90
CA GLY A 107 10.44 3.19 6.23
C GLY A 107 11.71 3.70 6.93
N PHE A 108 12.34 4.76 6.42
CA PHE A 108 13.52 5.37 7.06
C PHE A 108 13.24 5.95 8.47
N GLY A 109 12.01 6.44 8.72
CA GLY A 109 11.59 6.97 10.02
C GLY A 109 12.11 8.37 10.32
N ASP A 110 12.61 9.07 9.31
CA ASP A 110 12.88 10.50 9.28
C ASP A 110 11.59 11.33 9.31
N PHE A 111 10.52 10.83 8.68
CA PHE A 111 9.14 11.31 8.79
C PHE A 111 8.25 10.17 9.31
N VAL A 112 7.38 10.45 10.29
CA VAL A 112 6.52 9.48 10.97
C VAL A 112 5.17 10.04 11.34
#